data_AF-A0A345GXF5-F1
#
_entry.id   AF-A0A345GXF5-F1
#
_cell.length_a   1.000
_cell.length_b   1.000
_cell.length_c   1.000
_cell.angle_alpha   90.00
_cell.angle_beta   90.00
_cell.angle_gamma   90.00
#
_symmetry.space_group_name_H-M   'P 1'
#
loop_
_entity.id
_entity.type
_entity.pdbx_description
1 polymer ?
#
loop_
_entity_poly.entity_id
_entity_poly.type
_entity_poly.pdbx_seq_one_letter_code
_entity_poly.pdbx_strand_id
1 'polypeptide(L)'
;MITSVFGKSKPINFILCIGILLVYFVMHLFSEDKAFNLDRIAAEVPVLLLLVFALFVIDFIVKKNDLTQQNDYALFFATIFIGFFPAIFENIQMVCIYILILFAFRRIITLGSLRSVKRKIFDATFFIGCAVLFDSWILLYTIVIYLGILLYVSSDYRNWLVPIVALTVVIGLFIVYLLFVEQNVLTNPLFQFDIKINYSATSYRRIALHLVITLLFSINFVIFFLKYKTYSSQKKISFLLTKVLFFTGITYVLFAKNIMQNTELLLLFPLAVFMGNLLERIENKRIGDIITLLLMIVSFLFNIYPK
;
A
#
# COMPACT_ATOMS: atom_id res chain seq x y z
N MET A 1 -2.96 27.03 0.95
CA MET A 1 -1.58 27.02 1.48
C MET A 1 -1.00 25.60 1.54
N ILE A 2 -1.77 24.57 1.89
CA ILE A 2 -1.27 23.18 1.92
C ILE A 2 -0.94 22.71 0.50
N THR A 3 -1.84 23.00 -0.45
CA THR A 3 -1.61 22.71 -1.88
C THR A 3 -0.33 23.39 -2.40
N SER A 4 -0.04 24.63 -2.00
CA SER A 4 1.18 25.32 -2.43
C SER A 4 2.47 24.75 -1.85
N VAL A 5 2.43 24.12 -0.66
CA VAL A 5 3.61 23.50 -0.03
C VAL A 5 3.96 22.19 -0.72
N PHE A 6 2.97 21.30 -0.87
CA PHE A 6 3.16 19.97 -1.47
C PHE A 6 3.11 19.96 -3.00
N GLY A 7 2.67 21.06 -3.62
CA GLY A 7 2.63 21.23 -5.08
C GLY A 7 4.00 21.36 -5.74
N LYS A 8 5.08 21.42 -4.96
CA LYS A 8 6.47 21.35 -5.45
C LYS A 8 7.20 20.26 -4.69
N SER A 9 7.93 19.41 -5.39
CA SER A 9 8.74 18.40 -4.71
C SER A 9 9.93 19.02 -3.96
N LYS A 10 9.95 18.89 -2.63
CA LYS A 10 11.03 19.45 -1.79
C LYS A 10 11.36 18.49 -0.64
N PRO A 11 12.64 18.37 -0.24
CA PRO A 11 13.03 17.52 0.90
C PRO A 11 12.28 17.86 2.19
N ILE A 12 11.94 19.14 2.41
CA ILE A 12 11.18 19.61 3.56
C ILE A 12 9.80 18.96 3.67
N ASN A 13 9.16 18.61 2.55
CA ASN A 13 7.83 17.99 2.55
C ASN A 13 7.87 16.59 3.15
N PHE A 14 8.96 15.85 2.94
CA PHE A 14 9.17 14.55 3.56
C PHE A 14 9.33 14.68 5.09
N ILE A 15 10.05 15.70 5.56
CA ILE A 15 10.19 15.99 7.00
C ILE A 15 8.84 16.35 7.61
N LEU A 16 8.01 17.14 6.91
CA LEU A 16 6.64 17.45 7.36
C LEU A 16 5.79 16.19 7.50
N CYS A 17 5.86 15.27 6.54
CA CYS A 17 5.16 13.98 6.61
C CYS A 17 5.62 13.12 7.80
N ILE A 18 6.92 13.08 8.09
CA ILE A 18 7.44 12.44 9.31
C ILE A 18 6.85 13.10 10.57
N GLY A 19 6.82 14.43 10.61
CA GLY A 19 6.22 15.17 11.72
C GLY A 19 4.75 14.81 11.94
N ILE A 20 3.95 14.75 10.88
CA ILE A 20 2.54 14.34 10.96
C ILE A 20 2.41 12.89 11.45
N LEU A 21 3.23 11.98 10.94
CA LEU A 21 3.23 10.58 11.37
C LEU A 21 3.61 10.43 12.85
N LEU A 22 4.57 11.22 13.34
CA LEU A 22 4.92 11.30 14.75
C LEU A 22 3.75 11.80 15.60
N VAL A 23 3.00 12.79 15.13
CA VAL A 23 1.79 13.24 15.83
C VAL A 23 0.77 12.10 15.92
N TYR A 24 0.51 11.35 14.85
CA TYR A 24 -0.38 10.19 14.90
C TYR A 24 0.11 9.12 15.89
N PHE A 25 1.41 8.86 15.93
CA PHE A 25 2.00 7.92 16.89
C PHE A 25 1.81 8.38 18.33
N VAL A 26 2.09 9.65 18.62
CA VAL A 26 1.86 10.24 19.95
C VAL A 26 0.38 10.14 20.33
N MET A 27 -0.53 10.46 19.41
CA MET A 27 -1.97 10.31 19.66
C MET A 27 -2.36 8.87 19.96
N HIS A 28 -1.83 7.89 19.21
CA HIS A 28 -2.05 6.47 19.47
C HIS A 28 -1.61 6.05 20.88
N LEU A 29 -0.42 6.50 21.32
CA LEU A 29 0.08 6.21 22.67
C LEU A 29 -0.85 6.72 23.79
N PHE A 30 -1.56 7.82 23.56
CA PHE A 30 -2.52 8.40 24.52
C PHE A 30 -3.98 7.99 24.27
N SER A 31 -4.30 7.29 23.17
CA SER A 31 -5.66 6.93 22.78
C SER A 31 -6.18 5.72 23.56
N GLU A 32 -5.31 4.92 24.18
CA GLU A 32 -5.75 3.73 24.92
C GLU A 32 -5.68 3.93 26.44
N ASP A 33 -6.69 3.44 27.16
CA ASP A 33 -6.68 3.26 28.63
C ASP A 33 -5.62 2.23 29.09
N LYS A 34 -4.74 1.77 28.19
CA LYS A 34 -3.62 0.88 28.53
C LYS A 34 -2.55 1.72 29.21
N ALA A 35 -2.06 1.23 30.36
CA ALA A 35 -0.99 1.90 31.09
C ALA A 35 0.24 2.13 30.20
N PHE A 36 0.81 3.33 30.29
CA PHE A 36 2.05 3.68 29.60
C PHE A 36 3.17 2.76 30.10
N ASN A 37 3.62 1.82 29.26
CA ASN A 37 4.66 0.86 29.59
C ASN A 37 5.83 0.97 28.59
N LEU A 38 7.06 0.88 29.10
CA LEU A 38 8.29 0.89 28.31
C LEU A 38 8.33 -0.27 27.28
N ASP A 39 7.80 -1.45 27.64
CA ASP A 39 7.77 -2.61 26.73
C ASP A 39 6.92 -2.33 25.49
N ARG A 40 5.81 -1.60 25.66
CA ARG A 40 4.93 -1.21 24.55
C ARG A 40 5.66 -0.30 23.58
N ILE A 41 6.33 0.73 24.10
CA ILE A 41 7.09 1.67 23.26
C ILE A 41 8.20 0.94 22.52
N ALA A 42 8.92 0.05 23.20
CA ALA A 42 9.96 -0.77 22.60
C ALA A 42 9.44 -1.65 21.44
N ALA A 43 8.21 -2.14 21.53
CA ALA A 43 7.56 -2.93 20.47
C ALA A 43 7.01 -2.08 19.31
N GLU A 44 6.48 -0.88 19.58
CA GLU A 44 5.82 -0.04 18.56
C GLU A 44 6.80 0.90 17.81
N VAL A 45 7.93 1.30 18.42
CA VAL A 45 8.95 2.15 17.76
C VAL A 45 9.51 1.54 16.47
N PRO A 46 9.83 0.23 16.40
CA PRO A 46 10.18 -0.42 15.14
C PRO A 46 9.11 -0.29 14.06
N VAL A 47 7.83 -0.35 14.43
CA VAL A 47 6.70 -0.20 13.49
C VAL A 47 6.64 1.22 12.94
N LEU A 48 6.83 2.22 13.79
CA LEU A 48 6.95 3.63 13.37
C LEU A 48 8.10 3.82 12.37
N LEU A 49 9.28 3.26 12.65
CA LEU A 49 10.43 3.33 11.75
C LEU A 49 10.15 2.66 10.39
N LEU A 50 9.47 1.51 10.40
CA LEU A 50 9.04 0.84 9.18
C LEU A 50 8.01 1.66 8.39
N LEU A 51 7.08 2.37 9.05
CA LEU A 51 6.14 3.28 8.39
C LEU A 51 6.84 4.49 7.76
N VAL A 52 7.82 5.09 8.46
CA VAL A 52 8.67 6.14 7.87
C VAL A 52 9.41 5.61 6.64
N PHE A 53 9.95 4.40 6.71
CA PHE A 53 10.58 3.75 5.57
C PHE A 53 9.59 3.47 4.44
N ALA A 54 8.36 3.07 4.75
CA ALA A 54 7.31 2.91 3.75
C ALA A 54 7.00 4.22 3.03
N LEU A 55 6.89 5.36 3.75
CA LEU A 55 6.72 6.68 3.14
C LEU A 55 7.88 7.04 2.21
N PHE A 56 9.12 6.72 2.59
CA PHE A 56 10.29 6.91 1.72
C PHE A 56 10.19 6.08 0.43
N VAL A 57 9.77 4.81 0.54
CA VAL A 57 9.58 3.93 -0.62
C VAL A 57 8.46 4.47 -1.53
N ILE A 58 7.36 4.96 -0.96
CA ILE A 58 6.25 5.58 -1.72
C ILE A 58 6.76 6.79 -2.49
N ASP A 59 7.47 7.71 -1.82
CA ASP A 59 8.03 8.91 -2.44
C ASP A 59 8.95 8.56 -3.61
N PHE A 60 9.83 7.57 -3.40
CA PHE A 60 10.71 7.05 -4.44
C PHE A 60 9.93 6.48 -5.63
N ILE A 61 8.89 5.66 -5.39
CA ILE A 61 8.09 5.06 -6.46
C ILE A 61 7.38 6.14 -7.27
N VAL A 62 6.73 7.09 -6.59
CA VAL A 62 5.95 8.16 -7.23
C VAL A 62 6.84 9.03 -8.10
N LYS A 63 7.98 9.50 -7.56
CA LYS A 63 8.92 10.37 -8.28
C LYS A 63 9.62 9.66 -9.43
N LYS A 64 10.03 8.40 -9.24
CA LYS A 64 10.81 7.68 -10.25
C LYS A 64 9.98 7.25 -11.46
N ASN A 65 8.67 7.07 -11.29
CA ASN A 65 7.78 6.56 -12.33
C ASN A 65 6.74 7.60 -12.82
N ASP A 66 6.94 8.88 -12.49
CA ASP A 66 6.06 10.00 -12.87
C ASP A 66 4.57 9.72 -12.63
N LEU A 67 4.27 9.06 -11.50
CA LEU A 67 2.90 8.72 -11.13
C LEU A 67 2.08 9.97 -10.80
N THR A 68 2.73 11.07 -10.40
CA THR A 68 2.21 12.44 -10.29
C THR A 68 3.11 13.39 -11.11
N GLN A 69 2.71 14.63 -11.43
CA GLN A 69 3.61 15.56 -12.16
C GLN A 69 4.59 16.25 -11.18
N GLN A 70 5.49 15.45 -10.59
CA GLN A 70 6.61 15.94 -9.76
C GLN A 70 6.18 16.77 -8.54
N ASN A 71 5.01 16.44 -7.98
CA ASN A 71 4.51 16.97 -6.73
C ASN A 71 4.59 15.92 -5.62
N ASP A 72 4.55 16.36 -4.36
CA ASP A 72 4.58 15.49 -3.18
C ASP A 72 3.18 15.24 -2.61
N TYR A 73 2.11 15.47 -3.40
CA TYR A 73 0.73 15.25 -2.92
C TYR A 73 0.45 13.80 -2.59
N ALA A 74 0.95 12.86 -3.38
CA ALA A 74 0.77 11.43 -3.08
C ALA A 74 1.45 11.04 -1.76
N LEU A 75 2.63 11.60 -1.46
CA LEU A 75 3.30 11.39 -0.17
C LEU A 75 2.46 11.94 0.99
N PHE A 76 1.91 13.14 0.84
CA PHE A 76 1.03 13.75 1.84
C PHE A 76 -0.23 12.92 2.08
N PHE A 77 -0.93 12.52 1.02
CA PHE A 77 -2.12 11.68 1.16
C PHE A 77 -1.80 10.31 1.76
N ALA A 78 -0.70 9.67 1.39
CA ALA A 78 -0.27 8.42 2.03
C ALA A 78 -0.08 8.60 3.54
N THR A 79 0.50 9.73 3.96
CA THR A 79 0.69 10.06 5.37
C THR A 79 -0.64 10.25 6.10
N ILE A 80 -1.55 11.07 5.54
CA ILE A 80 -2.89 11.26 6.11
C ILE A 80 -3.66 9.94 6.18
N PHE A 81 -3.53 9.11 5.16
CA PHE A 81 -4.20 7.82 5.06
C PHE A 81 -3.75 6.83 6.14
N ILE A 82 -2.49 6.85 6.56
CA ILE A 82 -2.03 6.07 7.71
C ILE A 82 -2.78 6.48 8.99
N GLY A 83 -3.06 7.78 9.16
CA GLY A 83 -3.81 8.28 10.32
C GLY A 83 -5.22 7.72 10.45
N PHE A 84 -5.84 7.18 9.40
CA PHE A 84 -7.14 6.50 9.54
C PHE A 84 -7.07 5.16 10.28
N PHE A 85 -5.86 4.65 10.54
CA PHE A 85 -5.61 3.34 11.14
C PHE A 85 -4.67 3.43 12.35
N PRO A 86 -5.10 4.01 13.50
CA PRO A 86 -4.22 4.15 14.67
C PRO A 86 -3.63 2.82 15.15
N ALA A 87 -4.44 1.75 15.11
CA ALA A 87 -4.02 0.40 15.48
C ALA A 87 -2.87 -0.18 14.62
N ILE A 88 -2.43 0.51 13.56
CA ILE A 88 -1.32 0.02 12.73
C ILE A 88 0.01 0.01 13.48
N PHE A 89 0.18 0.89 14.47
CA PHE A 89 1.41 0.95 15.27
C PHE A 89 1.66 -0.33 16.08
N GLU A 90 0.61 -1.13 16.33
CA GLU A 90 0.70 -2.42 17.02
C GLU A 90 0.92 -3.60 16.05
N ASN A 91 0.85 -3.39 14.73
CA ASN A 91 0.81 -4.47 13.75
C ASN A 91 2.02 -4.46 12.80
N ILE A 92 3.16 -4.93 13.30
CA ILE A 92 4.41 -5.03 12.52
C ILE A 92 4.27 -5.93 11.27
N GLN A 93 3.50 -7.02 11.37
CA GLN A 93 3.33 -7.98 10.27
C GLN A 93 2.67 -7.32 9.06
N MET A 94 1.61 -6.54 9.28
CA MET A 94 0.91 -5.84 8.20
C MET A 94 1.76 -4.73 7.57
N VAL A 95 2.57 -4.03 8.35
CA VAL A 95 3.51 -3.03 7.80
C VAL A 95 4.59 -3.71 6.95
N CYS A 96 5.12 -4.87 7.37
CA CYS A 96 6.05 -5.67 6.58
C CYS A 96 5.44 -6.11 5.24
N ILE A 97 4.21 -6.64 5.24
CA ILE A 97 3.48 -7.01 4.03
C ILE A 97 3.34 -5.79 3.10
N TYR A 98 2.95 -4.63 3.64
CA TYR A 98 2.78 -3.41 2.86
C TYR A 98 4.08 -2.97 2.17
N ILE A 99 5.21 -2.97 2.89
CA ILE A 99 6.52 -2.62 2.33
C ILE A 99 6.93 -3.62 1.23
N LEU A 100 6.72 -4.92 1.44
CA LEU A 100 7.04 -5.95 0.44
C LEU A 100 6.22 -5.77 -0.84
N ILE A 101 4.92 -5.45 -0.71
CA ILE A 101 4.05 -5.14 -1.84
C ILE A 101 4.51 -3.87 -2.57
N LEU A 102 4.91 -2.82 -1.84
CA LEU A 102 5.48 -1.62 -2.45
C LEU A 102 6.75 -1.93 -3.25
N PHE A 103 7.63 -2.79 -2.74
CA PHE A 103 8.83 -3.21 -3.47
C PHE A 103 8.52 -4.05 -4.71
N ALA A 104 7.55 -4.97 -4.60
CA ALA A 104 7.07 -5.73 -5.75
C ALA A 104 6.53 -4.78 -6.83
N PHE A 105 5.65 -3.85 -6.44
CA PHE A 105 5.04 -2.90 -7.36
C PHE A 105 6.07 -1.98 -8.03
N ARG A 106 7.05 -1.48 -7.27
CA ARG A 106 8.19 -0.71 -7.81
C ARG A 106 8.90 -1.45 -8.94
N ARG A 107 9.17 -2.75 -8.75
CA ARG A 107 9.85 -3.58 -9.76
C ARG A 107 8.98 -3.77 -10.99
N ILE A 108 7.67 -3.92 -10.84
CA ILE A 108 6.73 -4.08 -11.95
C ILE A 108 6.57 -2.80 -12.77
N ILE A 109 6.37 -1.62 -12.18
CA ILE A 109 6.24 -0.38 -12.98
C ILE A 109 7.51 -0.11 -13.79
N THR A 110 8.68 -0.38 -13.21
CA THR A 110 9.96 -0.14 -13.89
C THR A 110 10.24 -1.11 -15.05
N LEU A 111 9.38 -2.11 -15.30
CA LEU A 111 9.45 -2.97 -16.49
C LEU A 111 9.31 -2.17 -17.79
N GLY A 112 8.62 -1.02 -17.77
CA GLY A 112 8.50 -0.15 -18.94
C GLY A 112 9.83 0.36 -19.50
N SER A 113 10.93 0.30 -18.74
CA SER A 113 12.27 0.62 -19.26
C SER A 113 12.91 -0.51 -20.08
N LEU A 114 12.29 -1.70 -20.11
CA LEU A 114 12.76 -2.92 -20.82
C LEU A 114 14.17 -3.40 -20.44
N ARG A 115 14.81 -2.79 -19.43
CA ARG A 115 16.10 -3.20 -18.88
C ARG A 115 15.89 -4.29 -17.83
N SER A 116 16.74 -5.32 -17.87
CA SER A 116 16.80 -6.39 -16.86
C SER A 116 15.45 -7.02 -16.51
N VAL A 117 14.60 -7.23 -17.53
CA VAL A 117 13.20 -7.69 -17.42
C VAL A 117 13.06 -8.90 -16.50
N LYS A 118 13.77 -9.99 -16.79
CA LYS A 118 13.70 -11.24 -16.01
C LYS A 118 14.07 -11.02 -14.55
N ARG A 119 15.12 -10.24 -14.26
CA ARG A 119 15.53 -9.92 -12.89
C ARG A 119 14.45 -9.12 -12.15
N LYS A 120 13.80 -8.15 -12.81
CA LYS A 120 12.73 -7.37 -12.19
C LYS A 120 11.50 -8.22 -11.89
N ILE A 121 11.11 -9.11 -12.79
CA ILE A 121 10.00 -10.05 -12.56
C ILE A 121 10.32 -10.99 -11.41
N PHE A 122 11.54 -11.53 -11.37
CA PHE A 122 12.02 -12.38 -10.30
C PHE A 122 11.98 -11.64 -8.95
N ASP A 123 12.61 -10.46 -8.86
CA ASP A 123 12.62 -9.64 -7.65
C ASP A 123 11.19 -9.32 -7.19
N ALA A 124 10.30 -8.91 -8.10
CA ALA A 124 8.93 -8.59 -7.76
C ALA A 124 8.19 -9.79 -7.16
N THR A 125 8.34 -10.96 -7.80
CA THR A 125 7.67 -12.18 -7.35
C THR A 125 8.27 -12.71 -6.06
N PHE A 126 9.58 -12.57 -5.88
CA PHE A 126 10.27 -12.90 -4.64
C PHE A 126 9.72 -12.08 -3.47
N PHE A 127 9.54 -10.77 -3.62
CA PHE A 127 8.95 -9.93 -2.56
C PHE A 127 7.51 -10.33 -2.22
N ILE A 128 6.67 -10.66 -3.22
CA ILE A 128 5.32 -11.18 -2.96
C ILE A 128 5.40 -12.54 -2.26
N GLY A 129 6.28 -13.43 -2.69
CA GLY A 129 6.51 -14.72 -2.04
C GLY A 129 6.91 -14.56 -0.57
N CYS A 130 7.79 -13.62 -0.25
CA CYS A 130 8.11 -13.30 1.15
C CYS A 130 6.90 -12.77 1.92
N ALA A 131 6.04 -11.97 1.27
CA ALA A 131 4.83 -11.44 1.90
C ALA A 131 3.79 -12.55 2.18
N VAL A 132 3.72 -13.57 1.31
CA VAL A 132 2.89 -14.78 1.50
C VAL A 132 3.24 -15.54 2.77
N LEU A 133 4.49 -15.45 3.25
CA LEU A 133 4.90 -16.09 4.50
C LEU A 133 4.24 -15.46 5.74
N PHE A 134 3.76 -14.21 5.64
CA PHE A 134 3.02 -13.55 6.71
C PHE A 134 1.50 -13.81 6.59
N ASP A 135 0.97 -13.82 5.36
CA ASP A 135 -0.42 -14.12 5.08
C ASP A 135 -0.58 -14.75 3.68
N SER A 136 -1.10 -15.98 3.63
CA SER A 136 -1.28 -16.76 2.41
C SER A 136 -2.09 -16.04 1.32
N TRP A 137 -3.05 -15.19 1.71
CA TRP A 137 -3.91 -14.49 0.75
C TRP A 137 -3.19 -13.41 -0.06
N ILE A 138 -2.00 -12.98 0.39
CA ILE A 138 -1.16 -12.05 -0.38
C ILE A 138 -0.70 -12.66 -1.71
N LEU A 139 -0.80 -13.98 -1.89
CA LEU A 139 -0.54 -14.66 -3.15
C LEU A 139 -1.36 -14.06 -4.31
N LEU A 140 -2.53 -13.50 -4.03
CA LEU A 140 -3.37 -12.79 -5.02
C LEU A 140 -2.62 -11.64 -5.72
N TYR A 141 -1.66 -11.00 -5.08
CA TYR A 141 -0.88 -9.91 -5.69
C TYR A 141 0.01 -10.37 -6.85
N THR A 142 0.23 -11.68 -7.01
CA THR A 142 0.89 -12.22 -8.22
C THR A 142 0.14 -11.87 -9.52
N ILE A 143 -1.17 -11.60 -9.46
CA ILE A 143 -1.97 -11.11 -10.59
C ILE A 143 -1.39 -9.79 -11.14
N VAL A 144 -0.92 -8.89 -10.26
CA VAL A 144 -0.29 -7.62 -10.66
C VAL A 144 0.98 -7.87 -11.47
N ILE A 145 1.74 -8.92 -11.12
CA ILE A 145 2.97 -9.30 -11.82
C ILE A 145 2.65 -9.79 -13.23
N TYR A 146 1.71 -10.74 -13.36
CA TYR A 146 1.33 -11.27 -14.67
C TYR A 146 0.73 -10.19 -15.57
N LEU A 147 -0.07 -9.27 -15.03
CA LEU A 147 -0.55 -8.12 -15.79
C LEU A 147 0.60 -7.18 -16.19
N GLY A 148 1.60 -6.98 -15.33
CA GLY A 148 2.82 -6.27 -15.70
C GLY A 148 3.57 -6.92 -16.87
N ILE A 149 3.69 -8.25 -16.87
CA ILE A 149 4.30 -9.01 -17.97
C ILE A 149 3.48 -8.84 -19.26
N LEU A 150 2.16 -9.01 -19.16
CA LEU A 150 1.25 -8.87 -20.30
C LEU A 150 1.32 -7.48 -20.94
N LEU A 151 1.42 -6.43 -20.14
CA LEU A 151 1.37 -5.04 -20.62
C LEU A 151 2.72 -4.54 -21.16
N TYR A 152 3.85 -5.01 -20.62
CA TYR A 152 5.17 -4.51 -21.01
C TYR A 152 5.97 -5.47 -21.90
N VAL A 153 5.87 -6.78 -21.70
CA VAL A 153 6.83 -7.77 -22.22
C VAL A 153 6.18 -9.12 -22.54
N SER A 154 5.00 -9.09 -23.14
CA SER A 154 4.19 -10.28 -23.44
C SER A 154 4.80 -11.22 -24.48
N SER A 155 5.70 -10.73 -25.33
CA SER A 155 6.22 -11.45 -26.50
C SER A 155 7.16 -12.61 -26.15
N ASP A 156 7.90 -12.56 -25.04
CA ASP A 156 8.84 -13.63 -24.65
C ASP A 156 8.20 -14.54 -23.61
N TYR A 157 7.86 -15.77 -24.01
CA TYR A 157 7.27 -16.80 -23.14
C TYR A 157 8.11 -17.08 -21.89
N ARG A 158 9.44 -16.87 -21.94
CA ARG A 158 10.32 -17.11 -20.78
C ARG A 158 10.01 -16.17 -19.64
N ASN A 159 9.52 -14.96 -19.92
CA ASN A 159 9.14 -14.00 -18.88
C ASN A 159 7.95 -14.51 -18.04
N TRP A 160 7.05 -15.29 -18.64
CA TRP A 160 5.90 -15.88 -17.96
C TRP A 160 6.28 -16.99 -16.98
N LEU A 161 7.42 -17.65 -17.19
CA LEU A 161 7.92 -18.70 -16.30
C LEU A 161 8.68 -18.14 -15.08
N VAL A 162 9.20 -16.91 -15.16
CA VAL A 162 10.01 -16.32 -14.09
C VAL A 162 9.26 -16.23 -12.74
N PRO A 163 7.98 -15.81 -12.68
CA PRO A 163 7.25 -15.78 -11.41
C PRO A 163 7.17 -17.14 -10.73
N ILE A 164 6.96 -18.21 -11.51
CA ILE A 164 6.88 -19.58 -10.98
C ILE A 164 8.22 -19.96 -10.33
N VAL A 165 9.33 -19.71 -11.02
CA VAL A 165 10.68 -19.98 -10.50
C VAL A 165 10.95 -19.22 -9.19
N ALA A 166 10.57 -17.94 -9.14
CA ALA A 166 10.76 -17.12 -7.93
C ALA A 166 9.93 -17.63 -6.74
N LEU A 167 8.68 -18.04 -6.96
CA LEU A 167 7.86 -18.64 -5.92
C LEU A 167 8.45 -19.97 -5.43
N THR A 168 8.94 -20.82 -6.34
CA THR A 168 9.60 -22.08 -5.96
C THR A 168 10.82 -21.83 -5.08
N VAL A 169 11.61 -20.78 -5.36
CA VAL A 169 12.74 -20.40 -4.50
C VAL A 169 12.29 -20.02 -3.10
N VAL A 170 11.26 -19.17 -2.96
CA VAL A 170 10.76 -18.77 -1.64
C VAL A 170 10.17 -19.94 -0.87
N ILE A 171 9.36 -20.78 -1.53
CA ILE A 171 8.78 -21.98 -0.92
C ILE A 171 9.90 -22.95 -0.49
N GLY A 172 10.91 -23.15 -1.32
CA GLY A 172 12.06 -23.99 -0.99
C GLY A 172 12.81 -23.49 0.25
N LEU A 173 13.09 -22.19 0.32
CA LEU A 173 13.70 -21.58 1.51
C LEU A 173 12.83 -21.75 2.76
N PHE A 174 11.51 -21.59 2.60
CA PHE A 174 10.57 -21.75 3.72
C PHE A 174 10.49 -23.20 4.21
N ILE A 175 10.51 -24.18 3.31
CA ILE A 175 10.56 -25.60 3.69
C ILE A 175 11.85 -25.91 4.46
N VAL A 176 13.00 -25.42 3.99
CA VAL A 176 14.28 -25.59 4.70
C VAL A 176 14.21 -24.99 6.11
N TYR A 177 13.60 -23.80 6.25
CA TYR A 177 13.36 -23.19 7.56
C TYR A 177 12.45 -24.06 8.46
N LEU A 178 11.35 -24.59 7.94
CA LEU A 178 10.46 -25.45 8.73
C LEU A 178 11.14 -26.73 9.20
N LEU A 179 11.97 -27.35 8.34
CA LEU A 179 12.76 -28.52 8.70
C LEU A 179 13.78 -28.20 9.80
N PHE A 180 14.39 -27.01 9.76
CA PHE A 180 15.34 -26.56 10.79
C PHE A 180 14.67 -26.32 12.16
N VAL A 181 13.42 -25.87 12.17
CA VAL A 181 12.64 -25.63 13.40
C VAL A 181 11.80 -26.86 13.81
N GLU A 182 12.02 -28.00 13.15
CA GLU A 182 11.32 -29.27 13.41
C GLU A 182 9.78 -29.16 13.31
N GLN A 183 9.27 -28.24 12.49
CA GLN A 183 7.84 -28.07 12.25
C GLN A 183 7.37 -28.89 11.05
N ASN A 184 6.22 -29.55 11.21
CA ASN A 184 5.60 -30.30 10.13
C ASN A 184 5.15 -29.39 8.98
N VAL A 185 5.70 -29.64 7.79
CA VAL A 185 5.40 -28.88 6.57
C VAL A 185 3.92 -29.00 6.19
N LEU A 186 3.36 -30.21 6.26
CA LEU A 186 1.99 -30.50 5.79
C LEU A 186 0.89 -29.91 6.66
N THR A 187 1.17 -29.66 7.94
CA THR A 187 0.18 -29.10 8.89
C THR A 187 0.31 -27.58 9.03
N ASN A 188 1.24 -26.95 8.32
CA ASN A 188 1.47 -25.52 8.46
C ASN A 188 0.25 -24.74 7.93
N PRO A 189 -0.30 -23.77 8.70
CA PRO A 189 -1.49 -23.03 8.33
C PRO A 189 -1.32 -22.22 7.03
N LEU A 190 -0.09 -21.94 6.61
CA LEU A 190 0.18 -21.21 5.36
C LEU A 190 -0.26 -21.99 4.12
N PHE A 191 -0.28 -23.33 4.18
CA PHE A 191 -0.74 -24.19 3.09
C PHE A 191 -2.26 -24.47 3.14
N GLN A 192 -2.96 -23.97 4.17
CA GLN A 192 -4.41 -24.14 4.33
C GLN A 192 -5.16 -22.88 3.90
N PHE A 193 -5.64 -22.89 2.65
CA PHE A 193 -6.54 -21.87 2.14
C PHE A 193 -7.97 -22.16 2.58
N ASP A 194 -8.47 -21.40 3.54
CA ASP A 194 -9.89 -21.43 3.95
C ASP A 194 -10.58 -20.21 3.34
N ILE A 195 -11.59 -20.45 2.50
CA ILE A 195 -12.34 -19.39 1.82
C ILE A 195 -13.54 -19.04 2.69
N LYS A 196 -13.36 -18.05 3.55
CA LYS A 196 -14.45 -17.48 4.36
C LYS A 196 -14.56 -15.99 4.12
N ILE A 197 -15.70 -15.56 3.58
CA ILE A 197 -16.05 -14.15 3.47
C ILE A 197 -16.53 -13.73 4.86
N ASN A 198 -15.71 -12.98 5.59
CA ASN A 198 -16.03 -12.55 6.95
C ASN A 198 -15.99 -11.02 7.05
N TYR A 199 -17.06 -10.37 6.60
CA TYR A 199 -17.21 -8.92 6.71
C TYR A 199 -17.97 -8.55 7.99
N SER A 200 -17.30 -7.84 8.90
CA SER A 200 -17.89 -7.35 10.14
C SER A 200 -18.80 -6.13 9.87
N ALA A 201 -20.08 -6.38 9.56
CA ALA A 201 -21.08 -5.32 9.38
C ALA A 201 -21.41 -4.54 10.67
N THR A 202 -20.88 -4.96 11.82
CA THR A 202 -21.11 -4.33 13.13
C THR A 202 -20.19 -3.16 13.42
N SER A 203 -19.06 -3.02 12.71
CA SER A 203 -18.09 -1.95 12.95
C SER A 203 -18.40 -0.70 12.11
N TYR A 204 -19.14 0.27 12.69
CA TYR A 204 -19.47 1.54 12.04
C TYR A 204 -18.23 2.27 11.47
N ARG A 205 -17.13 2.29 12.24
CA ARG A 205 -15.86 2.90 11.82
C ARG A 205 -15.31 2.26 10.54
N ARG A 206 -15.33 0.94 10.45
CA ARG A 206 -14.85 0.20 9.27
C ARG A 206 -15.74 0.48 8.07
N ILE A 207 -17.06 0.51 8.26
CA ILE A 207 -18.02 0.87 7.20
C ILE A 207 -17.76 2.30 6.70
N ALA A 208 -17.60 3.26 7.61
CA ALA A 208 -17.29 4.65 7.26
C ALA A 208 -15.98 4.75 6.47
N LEU A 209 -14.93 4.03 6.87
CA LEU A 209 -13.66 3.95 6.13
C LEU A 209 -13.87 3.40 4.71
N HIS A 210 -14.59 2.29 4.56
CA HIS A 210 -14.86 1.70 3.25
C HIS A 210 -15.69 2.63 2.36
N LEU A 211 -16.65 3.36 2.93
CA LEU A 211 -17.40 4.39 2.21
C LEU A 211 -16.50 5.53 1.74
N VAL A 212 -15.59 6.03 2.60
CA VAL A 212 -14.64 7.07 2.21
C VAL A 212 -13.71 6.57 1.09
N ILE A 213 -13.12 5.38 1.25
CA ILE A 213 -12.21 4.79 0.27
C ILE A 213 -12.91 4.58 -1.09
N THR A 214 -14.13 4.03 -1.08
CA THR A 214 -14.91 3.79 -2.32
C THR A 214 -15.33 5.10 -2.98
N LEU A 215 -15.75 6.11 -2.22
CA LEU A 215 -16.06 7.44 -2.73
C LEU A 215 -14.83 8.08 -3.41
N LEU A 216 -13.68 8.10 -2.72
CA LEU A 216 -12.44 8.64 -3.26
C LEU A 216 -11.99 7.91 -4.52
N PHE A 217 -12.11 6.58 -4.54
CA PHE A 217 -11.76 5.78 -5.71
C PHE A 217 -12.69 6.02 -6.89
N SER A 218 -14.01 6.09 -6.66
CA SER A 218 -15.01 6.25 -7.73
C SER A 218 -14.84 7.56 -8.50
N ILE A 219 -14.59 8.68 -7.79
CA ILE A 219 -14.30 9.98 -8.40
C ILE A 219 -13.07 9.88 -9.32
N ASN A 220 -12.00 9.25 -8.83
CA ASN A 220 -10.77 9.06 -9.60
C ASN A 220 -10.94 8.14 -10.80
N PHE A 221 -11.77 7.09 -10.65
CA PHE A 221 -12.08 6.17 -11.72
C PHE A 221 -12.74 6.90 -12.89
N VAL A 222 -13.77 7.73 -12.62
CA VAL A 222 -14.46 8.53 -13.64
C VAL A 222 -13.50 9.51 -14.33
N ILE A 223 -12.70 10.26 -13.58
CA ILE A 223 -11.73 11.24 -14.14
C ILE A 223 -10.74 10.55 -15.09
N PHE A 224 -10.28 9.35 -14.74
CA PHE A 224 -9.37 8.60 -15.60
C PHE A 224 -10.01 8.23 -16.94
N PHE A 225 -11.26 7.76 -16.95
CA PHE A 225 -11.96 7.40 -18.19
C PHE A 225 -12.15 8.61 -19.09
N LEU A 226 -12.59 9.74 -18.53
CA LEU A 226 -12.79 10.99 -19.28
C LEU A 226 -11.49 11.48 -19.95
N LYS A 227 -10.35 11.31 -19.28
CA LYS A 227 -9.05 11.79 -19.78
C LYS A 227 -8.12 10.67 -20.28
N TYR A 228 -8.65 9.47 -20.53
CA TYR A 228 -7.81 8.33 -20.92
C TYR A 228 -7.00 8.64 -22.19
N LYS A 229 -7.60 9.32 -23.18
CA LYS A 229 -6.95 9.61 -24.46
C LYS A 229 -5.74 10.56 -24.34
N THR A 230 -5.69 11.43 -23.32
CA THR A 230 -4.66 12.48 -23.21
C THR A 230 -3.35 11.99 -22.59
N TYR A 231 -3.30 10.80 -22.00
CA TYR A 231 -2.08 10.27 -21.40
C TYR A 231 -1.16 9.60 -22.42
N SER A 232 0.15 9.70 -22.17
CA SER A 232 1.15 8.87 -22.85
C SER A 232 0.90 7.38 -22.59
N SER A 233 1.34 6.52 -23.51
CA SER A 233 1.22 5.06 -23.39
C SER A 233 1.77 4.53 -22.08
N GLN A 234 2.95 5.01 -21.66
CA GLN A 234 3.60 4.58 -20.43
C GLN A 234 2.84 5.02 -19.16
N LYS A 235 2.25 6.22 -19.17
CA LYS A 235 1.45 6.71 -18.06
C LYS A 235 0.10 5.97 -17.96
N LYS A 236 -0.50 5.59 -19.09
CA LYS A 236 -1.70 4.72 -19.13
C LYS A 236 -1.44 3.37 -18.46
N ILE A 237 -0.34 2.71 -18.82
CA ILE A 237 0.00 1.39 -18.26
C ILE A 237 0.28 1.50 -16.76
N SER A 238 1.04 2.52 -16.34
CA SER A 238 1.34 2.74 -14.91
C SER A 238 0.05 2.96 -14.10
N PHE A 239 -0.88 3.76 -14.60
CA PHE A 239 -2.18 3.94 -13.96
C PHE A 239 -3.05 2.68 -13.94
N LEU A 240 -3.02 1.89 -15.03
CA LEU A 240 -3.73 0.62 -15.07
C LEU A 240 -3.19 -0.34 -14.01
N LEU A 241 -1.87 -0.44 -13.87
CA LEU A 241 -1.23 -1.26 -12.83
C LEU A 241 -1.56 -0.77 -11.42
N THR A 242 -1.58 0.54 -11.17
CA THR A 242 -2.01 1.10 -9.87
C THR A 242 -3.47 0.74 -9.55
N LYS A 243 -4.36 0.72 -10.55
CA LYS A 243 -5.76 0.31 -10.37
C LYS A 243 -5.89 -1.18 -10.09
N VAL A 244 -5.17 -2.00 -10.83
CA VAL A 244 -5.13 -3.45 -10.58
C VAL A 244 -4.65 -3.70 -9.16
N LEU A 245 -3.58 -3.01 -8.72
CA LEU A 245 -3.07 -3.08 -7.35
C LEU A 245 -4.16 -2.74 -6.31
N PHE A 246 -4.96 -1.71 -6.58
CA PHE A 246 -6.10 -1.34 -5.72
C PHE A 246 -7.18 -2.43 -5.68
N PHE A 247 -7.60 -2.95 -6.83
CA PHE A 247 -8.61 -4.02 -6.88
C PHE A 247 -8.13 -5.32 -6.24
N THR A 248 -6.85 -5.69 -6.41
CA THR A 248 -6.26 -6.84 -5.71
C THR A 248 -6.24 -6.60 -4.19
N GLY A 249 -6.04 -5.35 -3.76
CA GLY A 249 -6.17 -4.98 -2.35
C GLY A 249 -7.59 -5.12 -1.83
N ILE A 250 -8.60 -4.74 -2.60
CA ILE A 250 -10.01 -4.93 -2.21
C ILE A 250 -10.30 -6.42 -2.04
N THR A 251 -9.88 -7.24 -3.01
CA THR A 251 -10.07 -8.70 -2.90
C THR A 251 -9.38 -9.25 -1.66
N TYR A 252 -8.15 -8.81 -1.36
CA TYR A 252 -7.46 -9.23 -0.14
C TYR A 252 -8.23 -8.84 1.13
N VAL A 253 -8.71 -7.59 1.25
CA VAL A 253 -9.48 -7.14 2.42
C VAL A 253 -10.76 -7.97 2.65
N LEU A 254 -11.38 -8.49 1.59
CA LEU A 254 -12.59 -9.31 1.68
C LEU A 254 -12.32 -10.78 2.08
N PHE A 255 -11.16 -11.32 1.69
CA PHE A 255 -10.82 -12.73 1.87
C PHE A 255 -9.81 -13.01 2.99
N ALA A 256 -9.12 -11.98 3.51
CA ALA A 256 -8.12 -12.15 4.57
C ALA A 256 -8.69 -12.91 5.78
N LYS A 257 -8.02 -14.01 6.14
CA LYS A 257 -8.47 -15.01 7.14
C LYS A 257 -8.54 -14.42 8.54
N ASN A 258 -7.59 -13.55 8.87
CA ASN A 258 -7.69 -12.73 10.06
C ASN A 258 -8.35 -11.42 9.70
N ILE A 259 -9.37 -11.07 10.47
CA ILE A 259 -9.81 -9.69 10.68
C ILE A 259 -8.70 -8.94 11.46
N MET A 260 -7.42 -9.12 11.09
CA MET A 260 -6.36 -8.26 11.57
C MET A 260 -6.82 -6.87 11.17
N GLN A 261 -7.04 -6.05 12.19
CA GLN A 261 -7.29 -4.64 11.99
C GLN A 261 -6.19 -4.12 11.05
N ASN A 262 -6.57 -3.31 10.06
CA ASN A 262 -5.68 -2.61 9.12
C ASN A 262 -5.26 -3.37 7.83
N THR A 263 -5.99 -4.41 7.39
CA THR A 263 -5.83 -4.97 6.02
C THR A 263 -6.00 -3.92 4.92
N GLU A 264 -6.78 -2.88 5.21
CA GLU A 264 -7.02 -1.74 4.35
C GLU A 264 -5.75 -0.91 4.07
N LEU A 265 -4.66 -1.12 4.83
CA LEU A 265 -3.36 -0.47 4.62
C LEU A 265 -2.86 -0.65 3.18
N LEU A 266 -3.12 -1.81 2.57
CA LEU A 266 -2.68 -2.09 1.19
C LEU A 266 -3.39 -1.23 0.13
N LEU A 267 -4.56 -0.66 0.47
CA LEU A 267 -5.31 0.24 -0.41
C LEU A 267 -4.74 1.66 -0.41
N LEU A 268 -3.94 2.03 0.60
CA LEU A 268 -3.52 3.41 0.81
C LEU A 268 -2.60 3.93 -0.29
N PHE A 269 -1.62 3.14 -0.72
CA PHE A 269 -0.69 3.60 -1.75
C PHE A 269 -1.38 3.91 -3.09
N PRO A 270 -2.20 3.01 -3.67
CA PRO A 270 -2.96 3.34 -4.87
C PRO A 270 -3.87 4.56 -4.66
N LEU A 271 -4.57 4.63 -3.52
CA LEU A 271 -5.47 5.72 -3.20
C LEU A 271 -4.73 7.06 -3.12
N ALA A 272 -3.54 7.07 -2.52
CA ALA A 272 -2.69 8.25 -2.38
C ALA A 272 -2.21 8.75 -3.74
N VAL A 273 -1.81 7.85 -4.63
CA VAL A 273 -1.46 8.20 -6.02
C VAL A 273 -2.66 8.81 -6.74
N PHE A 274 -3.85 8.23 -6.59
CA PHE A 274 -5.07 8.78 -7.20
C PHE A 274 -5.40 10.17 -6.66
N MET A 275 -5.40 10.36 -5.34
CA MET A 275 -5.68 11.68 -4.75
C MET A 275 -4.63 12.72 -5.08
N GLY A 276 -3.35 12.35 -5.16
CA GLY A 276 -2.30 13.26 -5.62
C GLY A 276 -2.54 13.75 -7.05
N ASN A 277 -2.97 12.85 -7.94
CA ASN A 277 -3.33 13.20 -9.31
C ASN A 277 -4.63 14.01 -9.43
N LEU A 278 -5.59 13.77 -8.53
CA LEU A 278 -6.84 14.53 -8.48
C LEU A 278 -6.56 15.97 -8.06
N LEU A 279 -5.81 16.14 -6.96
CA LEU A 279 -5.52 17.46 -6.39
C LEU A 279 -4.73 18.34 -7.36
N GLU A 280 -3.80 17.73 -8.09
CA GLU A 280 -3.04 18.40 -9.16
C GLU A 280 -3.93 18.96 -10.28
N ARG A 281 -5.08 18.35 -10.55
CA ARG A 281 -5.98 18.76 -11.64
C ARG A 281 -6.96 19.84 -11.24
N ILE A 282 -7.11 20.09 -9.95
CA ILE A 282 -8.02 21.12 -9.47
C ILE A 282 -7.37 22.48 -9.76
N GLU A 283 -7.89 23.19 -10.76
CA GLU A 283 -7.41 24.52 -11.14
C GLU A 283 -7.58 25.52 -9.99
N ASN A 284 -8.69 25.44 -9.26
CA ASN A 284 -8.96 26.30 -8.11
C ASN A 284 -8.27 25.79 -6.85
N LYS A 285 -7.10 26.38 -6.54
CA LYS A 285 -6.29 26.04 -5.36
C LYS A 285 -7.06 26.09 -4.04
N ARG A 286 -8.08 26.96 -3.90
CA ARG A 286 -8.90 27.04 -2.68
C ARG A 286 -9.72 25.77 -2.46
N ILE A 287 -10.29 25.21 -3.53
CA ILE A 287 -11.05 23.94 -3.46
C ILE A 287 -10.10 22.80 -3.08
N GLY A 288 -8.91 22.76 -3.68
CA GLY A 288 -7.89 21.77 -3.34
C GLY A 288 -7.49 21.86 -1.86
N ASP A 289 -7.24 23.07 -1.35
CA ASP A 289 -6.92 23.30 0.06
C ASP A 289 -8.04 22.82 0.99
N ILE A 290 -9.31 23.13 0.68
CA ILE A 290 -10.48 22.70 1.46
C ILE A 290 -10.57 21.17 1.52
N ILE A 291 -10.41 20.48 0.38
CA ILE A 291 -10.46 19.02 0.32
C ILE A 291 -9.33 18.41 1.16
N THR A 292 -8.11 18.93 1.04
CA THR A 292 -6.97 18.44 1.85
C THR A 292 -7.16 18.67 3.33
N LEU A 293 -7.65 19.84 3.72
CA LEU A 293 -7.90 20.18 5.12
C LEU A 293 -9.00 19.30 5.71
N LEU A 294 -10.09 19.10 4.98
CA LEU A 294 -11.20 18.25 5.41
C LEU A 294 -10.73 16.80 5.62
N LEU A 295 -9.98 16.24 4.67
CA LEU A 295 -9.41 14.88 4.80
C LEU A 295 -8.43 14.78 5.97
N MET A 296 -7.62 15.82 6.20
CA MET A 296 -6.70 15.87 7.33
C MET A 296 -7.47 15.87 8.66
N ILE A 297 -8.50 16.73 8.79
CA ILE A 297 -9.36 16.78 9.99
C ILE A 297 -10.01 15.42 10.23
N VAL A 298 -10.60 14.81 9.19
CA VAL A 298 -11.21 13.48 9.32
C VAL A 298 -10.18 12.48 9.81
N SER A 299 -8.98 12.43 9.23
CA SER A 299 -7.91 11.53 9.69
C SER A 299 -7.55 11.73 11.17
N PHE A 300 -7.43 12.98 11.63
CA PHE A 300 -7.20 13.26 13.05
C PHE A 300 -8.36 12.80 13.94
N LEU A 301 -9.62 12.98 13.51
CA LEU A 301 -10.79 12.51 14.26
C LEU A 301 -10.80 10.99 14.44
N PHE A 302 -10.31 10.22 13.46
CA PHE A 302 -10.16 8.76 13.59
C PHE A 302 -9.16 8.34 14.68
N ASN A 303 -8.22 9.21 15.09
CA ASN A 303 -7.26 8.95 16.16
C ASN A 303 -7.74 9.42 17.55
N ILE A 304 -8.60 10.44 17.60
CA ILE A 304 -9.05 11.08 18.86
C ILE A 304 -10.20 10.33 19.52
N TYR A 305 -10.96 9.53 18.78
CA TYR A 305 -12.06 8.74 19.34
C TYR A 305 -11.63 7.29 19.60
N PRO A 306 -11.11 6.97 20.79
CA PRO A 306 -11.05 5.62 21.29
C PRO A 306 -12.37 5.27 22.00
N LYS A 307 -12.97 4.17 21.54
CA LYS A 307 -14.25 3.54 21.94
C LYS A 307 -15.47 4.02 21.15
#